data_AF-A0AAV8Y1J7-F1
#
_entry.id   AF-A0AAV8Y1J7-F1
#
_cell.length_a   1.000
_cell.length_b   1.000
_cell.length_c   1.000
_cell.angle_alpha   90.00
_cell.angle_beta   90.00
_cell.angle_gamma   90.00
#
_symmetry.space_group_name_H-M   'P 1'
#
loop_
_entity.id
_entity.type
_entity.pdbx_description
1 polymer ?
#
loop_
_entity_poly.entity_id
_entity_poly.type
_entity_poly.pdbx_seq_one_letter_code
_entity_poly.pdbx_strand_id
1 'polypeptide(L)'
;MPALSIRNLSVLCNGSCRPDRLLPPLYMVAKGDVFGPNQSLILHLLDIPPMMGVLEGVVMELADCALPLLHSVVPTDDPAVAFKDVSAAFLVGAMPRREGMERKDLLAANVRPVYPEGNFTAMTRLDQNRAQSQIAAKVGVPVANVSNVIIWGNHSSTQFPDASHAVVTAGGKEQKAPAVVNDDAWLRTYFVETVQKRGAAVIAARKMSSAMSAAKAACDHMRDWFLGTAPGKFVSMGVVTGRAGKWEIVQGLPVDALRQGEVGPHRQGAGGGEGGGE
;
A
#
# COMPACT_ATOMS: atom_id res chain seq x y z
N MET A 1 3.60 -21.91 2.93
CA MET A 1 4.31 -21.88 1.64
C MET A 1 5.69 -21.27 1.88
N PRO A 2 6.78 -21.76 1.28
CA PRO A 2 8.06 -21.07 1.35
C PRO A 2 7.90 -19.67 0.72
N ALA A 3 8.50 -18.64 1.33
CA ALA A 3 8.51 -17.30 0.77
C ALA A 3 9.16 -17.35 -0.62
N LEU A 4 8.58 -16.65 -1.61
CA LEU A 4 9.24 -16.45 -2.89
C LEU A 4 10.59 -15.77 -2.63
N SER A 5 11.69 -16.49 -2.85
CA SER A 5 13.02 -15.89 -2.86
C SER A 5 13.40 -15.66 -4.32
N ILE A 6 13.31 -14.40 -4.73
CA ILE A 6 13.67 -13.97 -6.08
C ILE A 6 15.13 -13.51 -6.02
N ARG A 7 15.98 -13.98 -6.94
CA ARG A 7 17.36 -13.49 -6.97
C ARG A 7 17.34 -12.00 -7.37
N ASN A 8 17.82 -11.13 -6.49
CA ASN A 8 17.90 -9.68 -6.69
C ASN A 8 16.57 -9.06 -7.14
N LEU A 9 15.60 -9.01 -6.23
CA LEU A 9 14.29 -8.45 -6.50
C LEU A 9 14.40 -6.95 -6.87
N SER A 10 14.00 -6.60 -8.08
CA SER A 10 14.04 -5.21 -8.54
C SER A 10 12.79 -4.46 -8.10
N VAL A 11 12.98 -3.43 -7.26
CA VAL A 11 11.90 -2.67 -6.63
C VAL A 11 12.01 -1.20 -7.05
N LEU A 12 10.95 -0.69 -7.66
CA LEU A 12 10.85 0.69 -8.08
C LEU A 12 10.19 1.57 -7.01
N CYS A 13 10.75 2.75 -6.78
CA CYS A 13 10.13 3.85 -6.04
C CYS A 13 10.15 5.12 -6.90
N ASN A 14 8.99 5.74 -7.16
CA ASN A 14 8.94 7.03 -7.86
C ASN A 14 8.71 8.21 -6.91
N GLY A 15 9.21 9.40 -7.28
CA GLY A 15 9.20 10.59 -6.42
C GLY A 15 10.21 10.51 -5.27
N SER A 16 11.26 9.71 -5.43
CA SER A 16 12.20 9.28 -4.39
C SER A 16 12.88 10.41 -3.62
N CYS A 17 12.92 11.63 -4.18
CA CYS A 17 13.55 12.79 -3.55
C CYS A 17 12.63 13.57 -2.60
N ARG A 18 11.41 13.11 -2.31
CA ARG A 18 10.50 13.79 -1.37
C ARG A 18 10.78 13.37 0.08
N PRO A 19 11.46 14.21 0.89
CA PRO A 19 11.90 13.81 2.23
C PRO A 19 10.72 13.52 3.17
N ASP A 20 9.60 14.22 2.96
CA ASP A 20 8.36 14.04 3.70
C ASP A 20 7.51 12.84 3.23
N ARG A 21 7.89 12.10 2.18
CA ARG A 21 7.02 11.02 1.67
C ARG A 21 7.73 9.70 1.45
N LEU A 22 9.00 9.71 1.04
CA LEU A 22 9.65 8.51 0.49
C LEU A 22 10.98 8.12 1.12
N LEU A 23 11.61 8.98 1.92
CA LEU A 23 12.81 8.55 2.66
C LEU A 23 12.51 7.43 3.68
N PRO A 24 11.41 7.46 4.47
CA PRO A 24 11.08 6.37 5.38
C PRO A 24 10.80 5.00 4.73
N PRO A 25 10.01 4.88 3.64
CA PRO A 25 9.78 3.59 2.99
C PRO A 25 11.03 3.04 2.29
N LEU A 26 11.93 3.90 1.77
CA LEU A 26 13.19 3.42 1.17
C LEU A 26 14.04 2.65 2.16
N TYR A 27 14.22 3.20 3.38
CA TYR A 27 14.94 2.49 4.45
C TYR A 27 14.25 1.19 4.85
N MET A 28 12.93 1.19 5.11
CA MET A 28 12.19 -0.02 5.51
C MET A 28 12.25 -1.11 4.44
N VAL A 29 12.15 -0.74 3.16
CA VAL A 29 12.30 -1.67 2.03
C VAL A 29 13.71 -2.24 2.01
N ALA A 30 14.74 -1.38 1.96
CA ALA A 30 16.14 -1.78 1.85
C ALA A 30 16.65 -2.60 3.06
N LYS A 31 16.07 -2.38 4.24
CA LYS A 31 16.34 -3.15 5.46
C LYS A 31 15.73 -4.57 5.43
N GLY A 32 14.73 -4.82 4.59
CA GLY A 32 14.06 -6.12 4.48
C GLY A 32 12.74 -6.23 5.25
N ASP A 33 12.19 -5.13 5.78
CA ASP A 33 10.92 -5.14 6.53
C ASP A 33 9.71 -5.50 5.63
N VAL A 34 9.87 -5.34 4.30
CA VAL A 34 8.81 -5.57 3.31
C VAL A 34 8.91 -6.94 2.63
N PHE A 35 10.08 -7.28 2.09
CA PHE A 35 10.25 -8.48 1.27
C PHE A 35 10.87 -9.66 2.03
N GLY A 36 11.17 -9.47 3.31
CA GLY A 36 11.71 -10.48 4.21
C GLY A 36 13.21 -10.32 4.45
N PRO A 37 13.72 -10.91 5.55
CA PRO A 37 15.07 -10.65 6.05
C PRO A 37 16.20 -11.28 5.21
N ASN A 38 15.86 -12.13 4.23
CA ASN A 38 16.82 -12.85 3.38
C ASN A 38 16.65 -12.49 1.90
N GLN A 39 15.89 -11.45 1.58
CA GLN A 39 15.56 -11.08 0.21
C GLN A 39 16.45 -9.93 -0.24
N SER A 40 17.41 -10.21 -1.12
CA SER A 40 18.28 -9.17 -1.70
C SER A 40 17.51 -8.34 -2.73
N LEU A 41 17.82 -7.04 -2.79
CA LEU A 41 17.05 -6.03 -3.52
C LEU A 41 17.95 -5.18 -4.43
N ILE A 42 17.39 -4.79 -5.57
CA ILE A 42 17.89 -3.70 -6.41
C ILE A 42 16.84 -2.58 -6.34
N LEU A 43 17.23 -1.37 -5.94
CA LEU A 43 16.31 -0.24 -5.88
C LEU A 43 16.40 0.62 -7.13
N HIS A 44 15.32 0.70 -7.88
CA HIS A 44 15.16 1.66 -8.98
C HIS A 44 14.51 2.91 -8.40
N LEU A 45 15.21 4.04 -8.45
CA LEU A 45 14.72 5.31 -7.91
C LEU A 45 14.45 6.25 -9.07
N LEU A 46 13.16 6.54 -9.29
CA LEU A 46 12.69 7.46 -10.33
C LEU A 46 12.32 8.81 -9.72
N ASP A 47 12.84 9.89 -10.27
CA ASP A 47 12.34 11.24 -10.00
C ASP A 47 12.33 12.10 -11.28
N ILE A 48 11.99 13.38 -11.16
CA ILE A 48 12.00 14.31 -12.30
C ILE A 48 13.40 14.89 -12.52
N PRO A 49 13.74 15.35 -13.74
CA PRO A 49 15.08 15.87 -14.04
C PRO A 49 15.60 16.95 -13.06
N PRO A 50 14.77 17.92 -12.60
CA PRO A 50 15.22 18.91 -11.61
C PRO A 50 15.61 18.35 -10.24
N MET A 51 15.21 17.12 -9.91
CA MET A 51 15.45 16.48 -8.61
C MET A 51 16.67 15.56 -8.61
N MET A 52 17.37 15.39 -9.74
CA MET A 52 18.47 14.43 -9.85
C MET A 52 19.64 14.70 -8.89
N GLY A 53 19.99 15.97 -8.63
CA GLY A 53 21.01 16.29 -7.63
C GLY A 53 20.59 15.94 -6.19
N VAL A 54 19.29 16.02 -5.88
CA VAL A 54 18.76 15.54 -4.58
C VAL A 54 18.76 14.00 -4.55
N LEU A 55 18.49 13.37 -5.69
CA LEU A 55 18.47 11.91 -5.81
C LEU A 55 19.85 11.31 -5.52
N GLU A 56 20.91 11.95 -6.01
CA GLU A 56 22.29 11.59 -5.68
C GLU A 56 22.53 11.60 -4.17
N GLY A 57 22.05 12.62 -3.46
CA GLY A 57 22.12 12.67 -2.00
C GLY A 57 21.39 11.51 -1.31
N VAL A 58 20.20 11.13 -1.80
CA VAL A 58 19.47 9.95 -1.29
C VAL A 58 20.25 8.66 -1.52
N VAL A 59 20.92 8.52 -2.67
CA VAL A 59 21.80 7.37 -2.95
C VAL A 59 22.97 7.31 -1.97
N MET A 60 23.59 8.46 -1.65
CA MET A 60 24.65 8.54 -0.64
C MET A 60 24.14 8.09 0.74
N GLU A 61 22.99 8.60 1.20
CA GLU A 61 22.42 8.18 2.50
C GLU A 61 22.10 6.67 2.54
N LEU A 62 21.61 6.10 1.43
CA LEU A 62 21.37 4.65 1.34
C LEU A 62 22.67 3.83 1.44
N ALA A 63 23.76 4.32 0.83
CA ALA A 63 25.07 3.69 0.95
C ALA A 63 25.60 3.76 2.39
N ASP A 64 25.46 4.92 3.03
CA ASP A 64 25.91 5.16 4.41
C ASP A 64 25.15 4.31 5.44
N CYS A 65 23.94 3.86 5.11
CA CYS A 65 23.16 2.95 5.95
C CYS A 65 23.73 1.52 6.03
N ALA A 66 24.69 1.15 5.16
CA ALA A 66 25.34 -0.17 5.13
C ALA A 66 24.33 -1.35 5.17
N LEU A 67 23.28 -1.28 4.36
CA LEU A 67 22.17 -2.24 4.36
C LEU A 67 22.55 -3.53 3.59
N PRO A 68 22.69 -4.69 4.25
CA PRO A 68 23.24 -5.90 3.64
C PRO A 68 22.37 -6.51 2.54
N LEU A 69 21.06 -6.19 2.53
CA LEU A 69 20.12 -6.67 1.52
C LEU A 69 20.10 -5.78 0.28
N LEU A 70 20.58 -4.53 0.37
CA LEU A 70 20.61 -3.60 -0.73
C LEU A 70 21.83 -3.88 -1.62
N HIS A 71 21.60 -4.58 -2.73
CA HIS A 71 22.66 -4.98 -3.65
C HIS A 71 23.14 -3.83 -4.53
N SER A 72 22.20 -3.06 -5.08
CA SER A 72 22.50 -1.89 -5.91
C SER A 72 21.34 -0.90 -5.95
N VAL A 73 21.63 0.33 -6.37
CA VAL A 73 20.67 1.40 -6.57
C VAL A 73 20.82 1.93 -8.01
N VAL A 74 19.70 2.13 -8.69
CA VAL A 74 19.59 2.67 -10.05
C VAL A 74 18.83 4.00 -9.98
N PRO A 75 19.52 5.13 -9.78
CA PRO A 75 18.90 6.45 -9.84
C PRO A 75 18.69 6.88 -11.31
N THR A 76 17.50 7.39 -11.64
CA THR A 76 17.20 7.86 -13.00
C THR A 76 16.02 8.84 -13.03
N ASP A 77 15.97 9.67 -14.07
CA ASP A 77 14.80 10.46 -14.45
C ASP A 77 14.05 9.87 -15.67
N ASP A 78 14.53 8.76 -16.23
CA ASP A 78 13.92 8.06 -17.35
C ASP A 78 13.02 6.91 -16.86
N PRO A 79 11.70 6.98 -17.07
CA PRO A 79 10.79 5.88 -16.76
C PRO A 79 11.18 4.56 -17.44
N ALA A 80 11.72 4.57 -18.66
CA ALA A 80 12.11 3.34 -19.35
C ALA A 80 13.23 2.59 -18.61
N VAL A 81 14.19 3.33 -18.04
CA VAL A 81 15.25 2.77 -17.18
C VAL A 81 14.67 2.33 -15.84
N ALA A 82 13.81 3.15 -15.25
CA ALA A 82 13.22 2.89 -13.93
C ALA A 82 12.35 1.63 -13.90
N PHE A 83 11.56 1.39 -14.95
CA PHE A 83 10.63 0.25 -15.03
C PHE A 83 11.26 -1.04 -15.57
N LYS A 84 12.53 -1.01 -15.99
CA LYS A 84 13.22 -2.18 -16.52
C LYS A 84 13.31 -3.30 -15.48
N ASP A 85 12.76 -4.47 -15.82
CA ASP A 85 12.79 -5.71 -15.03
C ASP A 85 12.21 -5.57 -13.60
N VAL A 86 11.36 -4.56 -13.37
CA VAL A 86 10.76 -4.30 -12.05
C VAL A 86 9.78 -5.39 -11.66
N SER A 87 9.97 -5.94 -10.46
CA SER A 87 9.11 -6.97 -9.87
C SER A 87 8.06 -6.41 -8.90
N ALA A 88 8.35 -5.27 -8.28
CA ALA A 88 7.43 -4.55 -7.40
C ALA A 88 7.64 -3.03 -7.51
N ALA A 89 6.56 -2.25 -7.43
CA ALA A 89 6.64 -0.80 -7.56
C ALA A 89 5.83 -0.06 -6.49
N PHE A 90 6.45 0.95 -5.88
CA PHE A 90 5.83 1.96 -5.03
C PHE A 90 5.62 3.24 -5.83
N LEU A 91 4.38 3.43 -6.30
CA LEU A 91 3.97 4.58 -7.10
C LEU A 91 3.43 5.69 -6.18
N VAL A 92 4.33 6.44 -5.54
CA VAL A 92 4.03 7.48 -4.55
C VAL A 92 4.11 8.90 -5.14
N GLY A 93 4.98 9.12 -6.12
CA GLY A 93 5.11 10.37 -6.85
C GLY A 93 3.83 10.69 -7.63
N ALA A 94 3.15 11.75 -7.22
CA ALA A 94 1.94 12.26 -7.86
C ALA A 94 1.93 13.80 -7.88
N MET A 95 1.17 14.35 -8.82
CA MET A 95 0.92 15.78 -8.94
C MET A 95 0.00 16.21 -7.79
N PRO A 96 0.45 17.10 -6.88
CA PRO A 96 -0.38 17.58 -5.78
C PRO A 96 -1.42 18.59 -6.27
N ARG A 97 -2.64 18.51 -5.75
CA ARG A 97 -3.70 19.48 -6.08
C ARG A 97 -3.22 20.92 -5.88
N ARG A 98 -3.33 21.74 -6.93
CA ARG A 98 -2.99 23.17 -6.91
C ARG A 98 -4.25 24.01 -6.71
N GLU A 99 -4.06 25.25 -6.28
CA GLU A 99 -5.15 26.22 -6.18
C GLU A 99 -5.84 26.39 -7.54
N GLY A 100 -7.17 26.49 -7.53
CA GLY A 100 -8.00 26.55 -8.75
C GLY A 100 -8.18 25.23 -9.51
N MET A 101 -7.59 24.12 -9.04
CA MET A 101 -7.69 22.82 -9.73
C MET A 101 -8.97 22.06 -9.34
N GLU A 102 -9.77 21.69 -10.34
CA GLU A 102 -10.93 20.82 -10.17
C GLU A 102 -10.50 19.34 -10.06
N ARG A 103 -11.40 18.48 -9.57
CA ARG A 103 -11.12 17.03 -9.44
C ARG A 103 -10.74 16.41 -10.79
N LYS A 104 -11.41 16.81 -11.87
CA LYS A 104 -11.15 16.31 -13.23
C LYS A 104 -9.73 16.66 -13.70
N ASP A 105 -9.24 17.85 -13.36
CA ASP A 105 -7.93 18.34 -13.77
C ASP A 105 -6.82 17.59 -13.02
N LEU A 106 -7.03 17.34 -11.72
CA LEU A 106 -6.13 16.53 -10.91
C LEU A 106 -6.03 15.09 -11.44
N LEU A 107 -7.16 14.49 -11.82
CA LEU A 107 -7.18 13.16 -12.43
C LEU A 107 -6.44 13.16 -13.76
N ALA A 108 -6.77 14.10 -14.66
CA ALA A 108 -6.11 14.21 -15.97
C ALA A 108 -4.58 14.39 -15.85
N ALA A 109 -4.11 15.17 -14.86
CA ALA A 109 -2.69 15.36 -14.60
C ALA A 109 -1.97 14.09 -14.08
N ASN A 110 -2.68 13.19 -13.39
CA ASN A 110 -2.12 11.98 -12.78
C ASN A 110 -2.38 10.70 -13.59
N VAL A 111 -3.23 10.73 -14.62
CA VAL A 111 -3.48 9.59 -15.55
C VAL A 111 -2.35 9.43 -16.58
N ARG A 112 -1.50 10.45 -16.75
CA ARG A 112 -0.45 10.50 -17.78
C ARG A 112 0.76 9.56 -17.64
N PRO A 113 1.10 8.92 -16.52
CA PRO A 113 2.12 7.89 -16.55
C PRO A 113 1.51 6.63 -17.18
N VAL A 114 1.88 6.35 -18.43
CA VAL A 114 1.61 5.05 -19.07
C VAL A 114 2.47 4.04 -18.33
N TYR A 115 1.92 3.43 -17.28
CA TYR A 115 2.57 2.34 -16.60
C TYR A 115 2.49 1.08 -17.48
N PRO A 116 3.55 0.24 -17.51
CA PRO A 116 3.45 -1.06 -18.18
C PRO A 116 2.32 -1.89 -17.58
N GLU A 117 1.80 -2.85 -18.36
CA GLU A 117 0.79 -3.78 -17.86
C GLU A 117 1.26 -4.45 -16.56
N GLY A 118 0.36 -4.56 -15.57
CA GLY A 118 0.72 -5.07 -14.26
C GLY A 118 -0.48 -5.25 -13.34
N ASN A 119 -0.22 -5.83 -12.16
CA ASN A 119 -1.22 -5.97 -11.11
C ASN A 119 -1.25 -4.67 -10.30
N PHE A 120 -2.33 -3.89 -10.46
CA PHE A 120 -2.47 -2.61 -9.76
C PHE A 120 -3.30 -2.75 -8.50
N THR A 121 -2.80 -2.14 -7.42
CA THR A 121 -3.54 -2.00 -6.17
C THR A 121 -3.41 -0.56 -5.66
N ALA A 122 -4.42 -0.07 -4.96
CA ALA A 122 -4.46 1.22 -4.29
C ALA A 122 -4.39 1.02 -2.77
N MET A 123 -3.69 1.91 -2.08
CA MET A 123 -3.48 1.79 -0.64
C MET A 123 -4.66 2.37 0.16
N THR A 124 -5.43 1.51 0.82
CA THR A 124 -6.32 1.87 1.94
C THR A 124 -5.80 1.34 3.29
N ARG A 125 -4.59 0.78 3.29
CA ARG A 125 -3.94 0.20 4.47
C ARG A 125 -3.70 1.22 5.59
N LEU A 126 -3.43 2.49 5.25
CA LEU A 126 -3.27 3.54 6.25
C LEU A 126 -4.57 3.75 7.03
N ASP A 127 -5.70 3.74 6.33
CA ASP A 127 -7.01 3.90 6.95
C ASP A 127 -7.35 2.71 7.83
N GLN A 128 -7.05 1.48 7.39
CA GLN A 128 -7.19 0.28 8.20
C GLN A 128 -6.34 0.38 9.49
N ASN A 129 -5.06 0.77 9.36
CA ASN A 129 -4.17 0.92 10.50
C ASN A 129 -4.69 1.97 11.50
N ARG A 130 -5.27 3.08 10.99
CA ARG A 130 -5.93 4.10 11.83
C ARG A 130 -7.16 3.54 12.53
N ALA A 131 -8.00 2.80 11.82
CA ALA A 131 -9.20 2.18 12.36
C ALA A 131 -8.87 1.14 13.46
N GLN A 132 -7.88 0.27 13.24
CA GLN A 132 -7.37 -0.65 14.26
C GLN A 132 -6.89 0.09 15.51
N SER A 133 -6.16 1.20 15.34
CA SER A 133 -5.71 2.03 16.45
C SER A 133 -6.87 2.66 17.24
N GLN A 134 -7.95 3.09 16.58
CA GLN A 134 -9.13 3.64 17.28
C GLN A 134 -9.85 2.58 18.10
N ILE A 135 -10.05 1.38 17.55
CA ILE A 135 -10.68 0.26 18.27
C ILE A 135 -9.81 -0.15 19.46
N ALA A 136 -8.50 -0.32 19.24
CA ALA A 136 -7.56 -0.69 20.29
C ALA A 136 -7.57 0.29 21.47
N ALA A 137 -7.59 1.60 21.17
CA ALA A 137 -7.69 2.65 22.17
C ALA A 137 -9.03 2.63 22.92
N LYS A 138 -10.15 2.44 22.21
CA LYS A 138 -11.50 2.39 22.82
C LYS A 138 -11.66 1.26 23.82
N VAL A 139 -11.06 0.10 23.55
CA VAL A 139 -11.20 -1.10 24.40
C VAL A 139 -10.01 -1.35 25.33
N GLY A 140 -8.95 -0.54 25.24
CA GLY A 140 -7.80 -0.62 26.14
C GLY A 140 -6.87 -1.82 25.91
N VAL A 141 -6.65 -2.22 24.65
CA VAL A 141 -5.75 -3.34 24.29
C VAL A 141 -4.59 -2.89 23.39
N PRO A 142 -3.48 -3.64 23.33
CA PRO A 142 -2.44 -3.42 22.32
C PRO A 142 -3.01 -3.50 20.91
N VAL A 143 -2.56 -2.64 19.99
CA VAL A 143 -3.06 -2.63 18.59
C VAL A 143 -2.81 -3.95 17.86
N ALA A 144 -1.75 -4.68 18.24
CA ALA A 144 -1.46 -6.02 17.71
C ALA A 144 -2.59 -7.04 18.00
N ASN A 145 -3.44 -6.75 18.99
CA ASN A 145 -4.57 -7.59 19.36
C ASN A 145 -5.85 -7.22 18.60
N VAL A 146 -5.82 -6.25 17.69
CA VAL A 146 -6.97 -5.87 16.85
C VAL A 146 -6.69 -6.27 15.41
N SER A 147 -7.55 -7.10 14.83
CA SER A 147 -7.41 -7.59 13.47
C SER A 147 -8.73 -7.55 12.70
N ASN A 148 -8.68 -7.80 11.39
CA ASN A 148 -9.86 -7.99 10.56
C ASN A 148 -10.81 -6.79 10.46
N VAL A 149 -10.25 -5.58 10.59
CA VAL A 149 -10.94 -4.32 10.26
C VAL A 149 -10.91 -4.12 8.75
N ILE A 150 -12.04 -3.77 8.16
CA ILE A 150 -12.17 -3.57 6.71
C ILE A 150 -12.37 -2.08 6.43
N ILE A 151 -11.72 -1.58 5.39
CA ILE A 151 -12.02 -0.27 4.81
C ILE A 151 -12.69 -0.53 3.48
N TRP A 152 -13.90 -0.01 3.30
CA TRP A 152 -14.67 -0.08 2.07
C TRP A 152 -14.63 1.23 1.29
N GLY A 153 -14.65 1.13 -0.04
CA GLY A 153 -14.77 2.27 -0.95
C GLY A 153 -13.45 2.97 -1.25
N ASN A 154 -13.55 4.27 -1.55
CA ASN A 154 -12.44 5.07 -2.04
C ASN A 154 -11.53 5.58 -0.91
N HIS A 155 -10.23 5.78 -1.18
CA HIS A 155 -9.32 6.49 -0.27
C HIS A 155 -9.64 7.99 -0.25
N SER A 156 -10.71 8.36 0.46
CA SER A 156 -11.22 9.72 0.58
C SER A 156 -12.02 9.86 1.88
N SER A 157 -12.71 10.99 2.04
CA SER A 157 -13.70 11.18 3.11
C SER A 157 -14.96 10.31 2.96
N THR A 158 -15.14 9.62 1.84
CA THR A 158 -16.29 8.73 1.59
C THR A 158 -15.96 7.25 1.83
N GLN A 159 -14.78 6.95 2.34
CA GLN A 159 -14.45 5.60 2.81
C GLN A 159 -15.39 5.16 3.94
N PHE A 160 -15.61 3.86 4.08
CA PHE A 160 -16.36 3.29 5.18
C PHE A 160 -15.49 2.31 6.00
N PRO A 161 -15.02 2.74 7.19
CA PRO A 161 -14.37 1.87 8.15
C PRO A 161 -15.39 0.93 8.81
N ASP A 162 -15.22 -0.37 8.59
CA ASP A 162 -16.13 -1.41 9.02
C ASP A 162 -15.48 -2.30 10.09
N ALA A 163 -16.09 -2.24 11.28
CA ALA A 163 -15.68 -3.02 12.45
C ALA A 163 -16.48 -4.32 12.63
N SER A 164 -17.47 -4.62 11.78
CA SER A 164 -18.37 -5.77 11.94
C SER A 164 -17.63 -7.11 11.94
N HIS A 165 -16.54 -7.20 11.17
CA HIS A 165 -15.69 -8.38 11.11
C HIS A 165 -14.47 -8.31 12.02
N ALA A 166 -14.20 -7.15 12.62
CA ALA A 166 -13.01 -6.94 13.43
C ALA A 166 -13.01 -7.84 14.67
N VAL A 167 -11.81 -8.30 15.03
CA VAL A 167 -11.57 -9.20 16.14
C VAL A 167 -10.62 -8.53 17.12
N VAL A 168 -10.98 -8.57 18.40
CA VAL A 168 -10.19 -8.10 19.54
C VAL A 168 -9.75 -9.32 20.35
N THR A 169 -8.45 -9.42 20.63
CA THR A 169 -7.88 -10.43 21.52
C THR A 169 -7.61 -9.83 22.89
N ALA A 170 -8.29 -10.31 23.93
CA ALA A 170 -8.09 -9.87 25.31
C ALA A 170 -8.09 -11.09 26.24
N GLY A 171 -7.11 -11.16 27.15
CA GLY A 171 -6.97 -12.30 28.08
C GLY A 171 -6.85 -13.66 27.38
N GLY A 172 -6.22 -13.71 26.19
CA GLY A 172 -6.07 -14.93 25.40
C GLY A 172 -7.34 -15.38 24.65
N LYS A 173 -8.42 -14.60 24.67
CA LYS A 173 -9.67 -14.90 23.97
C LYS A 173 -9.91 -13.91 22.82
N GLU A 174 -10.26 -14.45 21.65
CA GLU A 174 -10.73 -13.67 20.51
C GLU A 174 -12.23 -13.38 20.65
N GLN A 175 -12.62 -12.12 20.45
CA GLN A 175 -14.00 -11.66 20.49
C GLN A 175 -14.27 -10.67 19.35
N LYS A 176 -15.53 -10.55 18.92
CA LYS A 176 -15.92 -9.57 17.91
C LYS A 176 -15.81 -8.15 18.46
N ALA A 177 -15.16 -7.26 17.72
CA ALA A 177 -14.96 -5.88 18.15
C ALA A 177 -16.27 -5.15 18.51
N PRO A 178 -17.39 -5.30 17.78
CA PRO A 178 -18.65 -4.67 18.18
C PRO A 178 -19.15 -5.10 19.56
N ALA A 179 -19.00 -6.38 19.90
CA ALA A 179 -19.40 -6.90 21.20
C ALA A 179 -18.50 -6.39 22.34
N VAL A 180 -17.19 -6.26 22.09
CA VAL A 180 -16.23 -5.75 23.09
C VAL A 180 -16.36 -4.24 23.27
N VAL A 181 -16.58 -3.50 22.17
CA VAL A 181 -16.80 -2.05 22.20
C VAL A 181 -18.14 -1.71 22.88
N ASN A 182 -19.17 -2.52 22.64
CA ASN A 182 -20.51 -2.41 23.23
C ASN A 182 -21.10 -0.98 23.16
N ASP A 183 -20.89 -0.31 22.02
CA ASP A 183 -21.25 1.08 21.80
C ASP A 183 -21.50 1.33 20.30
N ASP A 184 -22.71 0.96 19.85
CA ASP A 184 -23.11 1.05 18.44
C ASP A 184 -23.12 2.49 17.93
N ALA A 185 -23.47 3.45 18.78
CA ALA A 185 -23.46 4.87 18.43
C ALA A 185 -22.03 5.31 18.11
N TRP A 186 -21.06 4.95 18.96
CA TRP A 186 -19.65 5.23 18.71
C TRP A 186 -19.14 4.57 17.42
N LEU A 187 -19.48 3.31 17.17
CA LEU A 187 -19.06 2.58 15.96
C LEU A 187 -19.60 3.21 14.68
N ARG A 188 -20.85 3.67 14.69
CA ARG A 188 -21.50 4.22 13.49
C ARG A 188 -21.17 5.69 13.21
N THR A 189 -20.77 6.44 14.23
CA THR A 189 -20.53 7.88 14.12
C THR A 189 -19.07 8.24 14.39
N TYR A 190 -18.69 8.32 15.66
CA TYR A 190 -17.39 8.79 16.10
C TYR A 190 -16.23 8.02 15.45
N PHE A 191 -16.32 6.70 15.42
CA PHE A 191 -15.30 5.83 14.82
C PHE A 191 -15.09 6.13 13.33
N VAL A 192 -16.18 6.11 12.55
CA VAL A 192 -16.16 6.38 11.11
C VAL A 192 -15.61 7.77 10.83
N GLU A 193 -16.15 8.80 11.49
CA GLU A 193 -15.73 10.19 11.28
C GLU A 193 -14.27 10.42 11.68
N THR A 194 -13.83 9.83 12.78
CA THR A 194 -12.45 9.99 13.27
C THR A 194 -11.45 9.42 12.28
N VAL A 195 -11.74 8.25 11.70
CA VAL A 195 -10.87 7.63 10.68
C VAL A 195 -10.84 8.48 9.41
N GLN A 196 -12.02 8.88 8.89
CA GLN A 196 -12.15 9.73 7.70
C GLN A 196 -11.40 11.06 7.84
N LYS A 197 -11.45 11.69 9.03
CA LYS A 197 -10.83 13.00 9.30
C LYS A 197 -9.40 12.91 9.84
N ARG A 198 -8.84 11.71 10.01
CA ARG A 198 -7.55 11.53 10.70
C ARG A 198 -6.37 12.21 10.01
N GLY A 199 -6.36 12.21 8.68
CA GLY A 199 -5.32 12.91 7.92
C GLY A 199 -5.28 14.41 8.21
N ALA A 200 -6.46 15.05 8.22
CA ALA A 200 -6.60 16.46 8.54
C ALA A 200 -6.19 16.76 10.00
N ALA A 201 -6.54 15.88 10.95
CA ALA A 201 -6.12 16.02 12.34
C ALA A 201 -4.59 15.98 12.49
N VAL A 202 -3.90 15.08 11.77
CA VAL A 202 -2.42 15.02 11.79
C VAL A 202 -1.82 16.30 11.20
N ILE A 203 -2.36 16.80 10.09
CA ILE A 203 -1.89 18.06 9.47
C ILE A 203 -2.11 19.23 10.42
N ALA A 204 -3.26 19.33 11.07
CA ALA A 204 -3.57 20.40 12.01
C ALA A 204 -2.57 20.44 13.17
N ALA A 205 -2.19 19.27 13.69
CA ALA A 205 -1.26 19.12 14.80
C ALA A 205 0.21 19.32 14.40
N ARG A 206 0.67 18.67 13.32
CA ARG A 206 2.09 18.66 12.91
C ARG A 206 2.49 19.77 11.96
N LYS A 207 1.51 20.46 11.36
CA LYS A 207 1.70 21.35 10.19
C LYS A 207 2.34 20.66 8.98
N MET A 208 2.34 19.33 8.98
CA MET A 208 2.95 18.47 7.98
C MET A 208 2.04 17.26 7.69
N SER A 209 2.21 16.67 6.52
CA SER A 209 1.50 15.46 6.12
C SER A 209 1.81 14.27 7.05
N SER A 210 0.97 13.24 7.02
CA SER A 210 1.20 11.99 7.76
C SER A 210 2.19 11.04 7.07
N ALA A 211 3.27 11.62 6.53
CA ALA A 211 4.47 11.01 5.95
C ALA A 211 4.80 9.60 6.46
N MET A 212 5.22 9.54 7.72
CA MET A 212 5.75 8.33 8.38
C MET A 212 4.70 7.21 8.44
N SER A 213 3.46 7.52 8.80
CA SER A 213 2.42 6.49 8.89
C SER A 213 1.94 6.03 7.52
N ALA A 214 1.93 6.92 6.51
CA ALA A 214 1.67 6.55 5.12
C ALA A 214 2.74 5.61 4.56
N ALA A 215 4.01 5.93 4.79
CA ALA A 215 5.15 5.09 4.43
C ALA A 215 5.04 3.69 5.03
N LYS A 216 4.81 3.62 6.34
CA LYS A 216 4.62 2.36 7.05
C LYS A 216 3.45 1.56 6.48
N ALA A 217 2.33 2.21 6.18
CA ALA A 217 1.18 1.55 5.59
C ALA A 217 1.44 1.03 4.17
N ALA A 218 2.25 1.73 3.37
CA ALA A 218 2.65 1.26 2.05
C ALA A 218 3.55 0.03 2.15
N CYS A 219 4.51 0.04 3.08
CA CYS A 219 5.36 -1.10 3.40
C CYS A 219 4.53 -2.30 3.89
N ASP A 220 3.60 -2.10 4.83
CA ASP A 220 2.69 -3.15 5.30
C ASP A 220 1.84 -3.75 4.17
N HIS A 221 1.32 -2.89 3.28
CA HIS A 221 0.49 -3.28 2.14
C HIS A 221 1.26 -4.19 1.19
N MET A 222 2.48 -3.78 0.80
CA MET A 222 3.34 -4.59 -0.06
C MET A 222 3.82 -5.86 0.63
N ARG A 223 4.17 -5.77 1.93
CA ARG A 223 4.63 -6.92 2.72
C ARG A 223 3.59 -8.01 2.76
N ASP A 224 2.36 -7.67 3.13
CA ASP A 224 1.30 -8.67 3.24
C ASP A 224 0.88 -9.18 1.86
N TRP A 225 1.01 -8.36 0.79
CA TRP A 225 0.86 -8.82 -0.59
C TRP A 225 1.91 -9.87 -0.98
N PHE A 226 3.17 -9.59 -0.68
CA PHE A 226 4.29 -10.43 -1.09
C PHE A 226 4.39 -11.70 -0.24
N LEU A 227 4.31 -11.57 1.08
CA LEU A 227 4.52 -12.65 2.06
C LEU A 227 3.22 -13.39 2.42
N GLY A 228 2.06 -12.80 2.16
CA GLY A 228 0.75 -13.31 2.59
C GLY A 228 0.36 -12.83 3.98
N THR A 229 -0.87 -13.17 4.40
CA THR A 229 -1.39 -12.88 5.74
C THR A 229 -1.40 -14.13 6.61
N ALA A 230 -1.40 -13.95 7.93
CA ALA A 230 -1.57 -15.07 8.86
C ALA A 230 -2.96 -15.74 8.67
N PRO A 231 -3.10 -17.05 8.96
CA PRO A 231 -4.37 -17.76 8.84
C PRO A 231 -5.52 -17.03 9.55
N GLY A 232 -6.65 -16.87 8.85
CA GLY A 232 -7.83 -16.18 9.38
C GLY A 232 -7.70 -14.65 9.50
N LYS A 233 -6.59 -14.06 9.04
CA LYS A 233 -6.37 -12.61 9.02
C LYS A 233 -6.46 -12.06 7.58
N PHE A 234 -7.09 -10.91 7.42
CA PHE A 234 -7.18 -10.19 6.15
C PHE A 234 -6.89 -8.71 6.31
N VAL A 235 -6.59 -8.06 5.18
CA VAL A 235 -6.25 -6.64 5.09
C VAL A 235 -7.01 -5.96 3.96
N SER A 236 -7.07 -4.64 4.02
CA SER A 236 -7.71 -3.77 3.05
C SER A 236 -6.68 -3.33 2.02
N MET A 237 -6.92 -3.73 0.78
CA MET A 237 -6.20 -3.29 -0.41
C MET A 237 -7.25 -2.88 -1.42
N GLY A 238 -7.12 -1.76 -2.09
CA GLY A 238 -8.00 -1.44 -3.21
C GLY A 238 -7.54 -2.22 -4.44
N VAL A 239 -8.20 -3.32 -4.79
CA VAL A 239 -7.82 -4.11 -5.98
C VAL A 239 -8.87 -3.97 -7.06
N VAL A 240 -8.44 -4.02 -8.32
CA VAL A 240 -9.38 -4.10 -9.44
C VAL A 240 -9.86 -5.54 -9.57
N THR A 241 -11.17 -5.76 -9.55
CA THR A 241 -11.74 -7.03 -9.98
C THR A 241 -12.63 -6.82 -11.19
N GLY A 242 -12.56 -7.76 -12.15
CA GLY A 242 -13.37 -7.77 -13.36
C GLY A 242 -14.68 -8.55 -13.21
N ARG A 243 -15.28 -8.63 -12.01
CA ARG A 243 -16.61 -9.26 -11.90
C ARG A 243 -17.59 -8.45 -12.77
N ALA A 244 -18.19 -9.12 -13.75
CA ALA A 244 -19.13 -8.55 -14.72
C ALA A 244 -18.58 -7.48 -15.69
N GLY A 245 -17.28 -7.51 -16.02
CA GLY A 245 -16.73 -6.59 -17.04
C GLY A 245 -16.70 -5.12 -16.63
N LYS A 246 -16.80 -4.83 -15.32
CA LYS A 246 -16.66 -3.50 -14.72
C LYS A 246 -15.43 -3.45 -13.81
N TRP A 247 -14.80 -2.28 -13.73
CA TRP A 247 -13.71 -2.02 -12.79
C TRP A 247 -14.28 -1.80 -11.39
N GLU A 248 -14.07 -2.74 -10.47
CA GLU A 248 -14.54 -2.62 -9.08
C GLU A 248 -13.37 -2.69 -8.09
N ILE A 249 -13.35 -1.76 -7.11
CA ILE A 249 -12.40 -1.77 -5.99
C ILE A 249 -12.90 -2.80 -4.97
N VAL A 250 -12.18 -3.93 -4.83
CA VAL A 250 -12.48 -4.94 -3.81
C VAL A 250 -11.49 -4.83 -2.66
N GLN A 251 -11.97 -4.95 -1.42
CA GLN A 251 -11.20 -4.81 -0.18
C GLN A 251 -11.56 -5.94 0.80
N GLY A 252 -10.64 -6.29 1.71
CA GLY A 252 -10.90 -7.30 2.75
C GLY A 252 -10.77 -8.76 2.30
N LEU A 253 -10.11 -9.03 1.16
CA LEU A 253 -9.85 -10.40 0.71
C LEU A 253 -8.61 -11.00 1.39
N PRO A 254 -8.57 -12.33 1.59
CA PRO A 254 -7.34 -13.03 1.90
C PRO A 254 -6.31 -12.76 0.80
N VAL A 255 -5.14 -12.26 1.20
CA VAL A 255 -4.12 -11.79 0.26
C VAL A 255 -3.51 -12.94 -0.53
N ASP A 256 -3.60 -14.17 -0.02
CA ASP A 256 -3.16 -15.37 -0.72
C ASP A 256 -3.85 -15.58 -2.07
N ALA A 257 -5.13 -15.20 -2.21
CA ALA A 257 -5.87 -15.31 -3.48
C ALA A 257 -5.38 -14.28 -4.52
N LEU A 258 -5.03 -13.07 -4.05
CA LEU A 258 -4.41 -12.03 -4.89
C LEU A 258 -2.97 -12.42 -5.28
N ARG A 259 -2.21 -13.00 -4.35
CA ARG A 259 -0.83 -13.48 -4.60
C ARG A 259 -0.79 -14.61 -5.62
N GLN A 260 -1.78 -15.50 -5.58
CA GLN A 260 -1.89 -16.64 -6.51
C GLN A 260 -2.46 -16.26 -7.89
N GLY A 261 -2.86 -14.99 -8.09
CA GLY A 261 -3.45 -14.53 -9.35
C GLY A 261 -4.88 -15.00 -9.57
N GLU A 262 -5.56 -15.49 -8.53
CA GLU A 262 -6.98 -15.89 -8.58
C GLU A 262 -7.92 -14.68 -8.64
N VAL A 263 -7.42 -13.51 -8.22
CA VAL A 263 -8.11 -12.22 -8.25
C VAL A 263 -7.23 -11.21 -8.98
N GLY A 264 -7.74 -10.59 -10.03
CA GLY A 264 -7.02 -9.59 -10.82
C GLY A 264 -7.84 -9.13 -12.03
N PRO A 265 -7.40 -8.10 -12.78
CA PRO A 265 -8.00 -7.77 -14.06
C PRO A 265 -7.94 -9.02 -14.96
N HIS A 266 -9.07 -9.36 -15.60
CA HIS A 266 -9.14 -10.51 -16.52
C HIS A 266 -7.96 -10.44 -17.49
N ARG A 267 -7.07 -11.44 -17.49
CA ARG A 267 -6.21 -11.69 -18.64
C ARG A 267 -7.16 -11.99 -19.79
N GLN A 268 -7.31 -11.08 -20.74
CA GLN A 268 -7.86 -11.48 -22.03
C GLN A 268 -6.91 -12.55 -22.56
N GLY A 269 -7.41 -13.78 -22.65
CA GLY A 269 -6.61 -14.94 -22.99
C GLY A 269 -5.91 -14.72 -24.32
N ALA A 270 -4.61 -14.99 -24.34
CA ALA A 270 -3.98 -15.57 -25.50
C ALA A 270 -4.65 -16.93 -25.76
N GLY A 271 -5.75 -16.96 -26.52
CA GLY A 271 -6.09 -18.15 -27.30
C GLY A 271 -5.09 -18.18 -28.45
N GLY A 272 -4.13 -19.10 -28.50
CA GLY A 272 -4.40 -20.53 -28.45
C GLY A 272 -4.80 -20.93 -29.87
N GLY A 273 -3.81 -21.10 -30.73
CA GLY A 273 -4.04 -21.66 -32.06
C GLY A 273 -4.57 -23.07 -31.94
N GLU A 274 -5.69 -23.33 -32.59
CA GLU A 274 -6.04 -24.66 -33.06
C GLU A 274 -6.11 -24.58 -34.58
N GLY A 275 -5.16 -25.26 -35.22
CA GLY A 275 -5.28 -25.65 -36.61
C GLY A 275 -6.03 -26.97 -36.70
N GLY A 276 -6.69 -27.15 -37.85
CA GLY A 276 -6.94 -28.46 -38.44
C GLY A 276 -8.36 -29.00 -38.34
N GLY A 277 -8.98 -29.22 -39.50
CA GLY A 277 -10.04 -30.22 -39.65
C GLY A 277 -11.18 -29.82 -40.58
N GLU A 278 -10.96 -30.08 -41.88
CA GLU A 278 -11.92 -30.21 -43.00
C GLU A 278 -12.77 -29.01 -43.44
#